data_AF-A0A8T4RYE2-F1
#
_entry.id   AF-A0A8T4RYE2-F1
#
_cell.length_a   1.000
_cell.length_b   1.000
_cell.length_c   1.000
_cell.angle_alpha   90.00
_cell.angle_beta   90.00
_cell.angle_gamma   90.00
#
_symmetry.space_group_name_H-M   'P 1'
#
loop_
_entity.id
_entity.type
_entity.pdbx_description
1 polymer ?
#
loop_
_entity_poly.entity_id
_entity_poly.type
_entity_poly.pdbx_seq_one_letter_code
_entity_poly.pdbx_strand_id
1 'polypeptide(L)'
;MLKGFISRMDKKFLAIVALAVIAILFLLLPLKEQKKFEIEDKCGRFINVVTHTIETQDECRSRCRSQCSTEDMGYSKIDFEEAEIGCNECTCFCR
;
A
#
# COMPACT_ATOMS: atom_id res chain seq x y z
N MET A 1 -34.57 23.96 -31.35
CA MET A 1 -33.37 24.81 -31.55
C MET A 1 -32.11 24.20 -30.90
N LEU A 2 -31.81 22.91 -31.10
CA LEU A 2 -30.57 22.30 -30.59
C LEU A 2 -29.67 21.69 -31.69
N LYS A 3 -30.17 21.54 -32.92
CA LYS A 3 -29.44 20.90 -34.02
C LYS A 3 -28.38 21.79 -34.68
N GLY A 4 -28.42 23.11 -34.47
CA GLY A 4 -27.50 24.07 -35.10
C GLY A 4 -26.20 24.37 -34.34
N PHE A 5 -26.14 24.06 -33.04
CA PHE A 5 -24.95 24.36 -32.21
C PHE A 5 -23.84 23.30 -32.34
N ILE A 6 -24.19 22.09 -32.80
CA ILE A 6 -23.27 20.94 -32.84
C ILE A 6 -22.42 20.94 -34.13
N SER A 7 -22.80 21.70 -35.16
CA SER A 7 -22.21 21.63 -36.51
C SER A 7 -20.86 22.35 -36.69
N ARG A 8 -20.35 23.05 -35.67
CA ARG A 8 -19.10 23.84 -35.77
C ARG A 8 -18.15 23.64 -34.59
N MET A 9 -18.24 22.50 -33.89
CA MET A 9 -17.17 22.11 -32.99
C MET A 9 -15.97 21.69 -33.82
N ASP A 10 -14.98 22.59 -33.93
CA ASP A 10 -13.70 22.29 -34.54
C ASP A 10 -13.12 21.02 -33.91
N LYS A 11 -12.53 20.13 -34.71
CA LYS A 11 -11.87 18.90 -34.24
C LYS A 11 -10.88 19.18 -33.10
N LYS A 12 -10.29 20.38 -33.09
CA LYS A 12 -9.41 20.90 -32.03
C LYS A 12 -10.14 21.09 -30.70
N PHE A 13 -11.35 21.64 -30.72
CA PHE A 13 -12.18 21.82 -29.54
C PHE A 13 -12.60 20.46 -28.96
N LEU A 14 -13.01 19.51 -29.81
CA LEU A 14 -13.29 18.13 -29.40
C LEU A 14 -12.07 17.46 -28.76
N ALA A 15 -10.87 17.65 -29.33
CA ALA A 15 -9.64 17.11 -28.78
C ALA A 15 -9.29 17.70 -27.41
N ILE A 16 -9.47 19.01 -27.22
CA ILE A 16 -9.24 19.68 -25.93
C ILE A 16 -10.22 19.18 -24.87
N VAL A 17 -11.51 19.06 -25.22
CA VAL A 17 -12.53 18.53 -24.31
C VAL A 17 -12.22 17.07 -23.93
N ALA A 18 -11.81 16.24 -24.89
CA ALA A 18 -11.43 14.86 -24.62
C ALA A 18 -10.20 14.76 -23.69
N LEU A 19 -9.18 15.59 -23.91
CA LEU A 19 -8.00 15.68 -23.03
C LEU A 19 -8.36 16.13 -21.62
N ALA A 20 -9.26 17.12 -21.48
CA ALA A 20 -9.73 17.59 -20.19
C ALA A 20 -10.49 16.49 -19.43
N VAL A 21 -11.33 15.72 -20.11
CA VAL A 21 -12.03 14.57 -19.51
C VAL A 21 -11.05 13.50 -19.05
N ILE A 22 -10.04 13.16 -19.86
CA ILE A 22 -9.00 12.20 -19.48
C ILE A 22 -8.22 12.70 -18.25
N ALA A 23 -7.82 13.98 -18.23
CA ALA A 23 -7.11 14.56 -17.09
C ALA A 23 -7.93 14.53 -15.79
N ILE A 24 -9.23 14.83 -15.88
CA ILE A 24 -10.15 14.73 -14.73
C ILE A 24 -10.27 13.29 -14.26
N LEU A 25 -10.39 12.31 -15.17
CA LEU A 25 -10.42 10.89 -14.81
C LEU A 25 -9.12 10.45 -14.10
N PHE A 26 -7.97 10.94 -14.55
CA PHE A 26 -6.69 10.68 -13.87
C PHE A 26 -6.61 11.32 -12.48
N LEU A 27 -7.20 12.50 -12.28
CA LEU A 27 -7.27 13.14 -10.95
C LEU A 27 -8.22 12.43 -9.99
N LEU A 28 -9.24 11.74 -10.51
CA LEU A 28 -10.19 10.95 -9.72
C LEU A 28 -9.69 9.52 -9.42
N LEU A 29 -8.56 9.09 -9.99
CA LEU A 29 -7.96 7.81 -9.63
C LEU A 29 -7.50 7.88 -8.17
N PRO A 30 -8.00 6.98 -7.29
CA PRO A 30 -7.50 6.93 -5.93
C PRO A 30 -6.02 6.55 -5.99
N LEU A 31 -5.15 7.48 -5.55
CA LEU A 31 -3.79 7.15 -5.16
C LEU A 31 -3.93 6.10 -4.04
N LYS A 32 -3.54 4.85 -4.32
CA LYS A 32 -3.59 3.79 -3.31
C LYS A 32 -2.70 4.21 -2.15
N GLU A 33 -3.31 4.61 -1.05
CA GLU A 33 -2.59 4.95 0.17
C GLU A 33 -1.93 3.68 0.71
N GLN A 34 -0.60 3.71 0.83
CA GLN A 34 0.13 2.64 1.46
C GLN A 34 0.16 2.92 2.97
N LYS A 35 -0.37 1.99 3.78
CA LYS A 35 -0.27 2.05 5.25
C LYS A 35 0.91 1.23 5.74
N LYS A 36 1.59 1.76 6.75
CA LYS A 36 2.69 1.11 7.48
C LYS A 36 2.15 0.62 8.83
N PHE A 37 2.46 -0.63 9.18
CA PHE A 37 2.18 -1.20 10.51
C PHE A 37 3.47 -1.81 11.07
N GLU A 38 3.70 -1.66 12.37
CA GLU A 38 4.80 -2.34 13.07
C GLU A 38 4.22 -3.47 13.90
N ILE A 39 4.77 -4.67 13.74
CA ILE A 39 4.42 -5.84 14.55
C ILE A 39 5.52 -6.02 15.58
N GLU A 40 5.15 -5.85 16.84
CA GLU A 40 6.06 -6.06 17.96
C GLU A 40 6.47 -7.54 18.06
N ASP A 41 7.77 -7.79 17.99
CA ASP A 41 8.35 -9.05 18.43
C ASP A 41 8.46 -9.05 19.97
N LYS A 42 7.85 -10.05 20.60
CA LYS A 42 8.05 -10.32 22.03
C LYS A 42 9.29 -11.17 22.19
N CYS A 43 10.39 -10.54 22.58
CA CYS A 43 11.61 -11.27 22.90
C CYS A 43 11.86 -11.34 24.41
N GLY A 44 12.56 -12.39 24.85
CA GLY A 44 12.95 -12.60 26.23
C GLY A 44 14.29 -13.30 26.31
N ARG A 45 15.09 -12.96 27.33
CA ARG A 45 16.40 -13.58 27.54
C ARG A 45 16.29 -14.69 28.56
N PHE A 46 16.52 -15.93 28.15
CA PHE A 46 16.55 -17.11 29.03
C PHE A 46 17.88 -17.82 28.85
N ILE A 47 18.71 -17.83 29.91
CA ILE A 47 19.97 -18.59 29.99
C ILE A 47 20.84 -18.45 28.72
N ASN A 48 21.40 -17.26 28.51
CA ASN A 48 22.25 -16.91 27.35
C ASN A 48 21.63 -17.05 25.94
N VAL A 49 20.35 -17.44 25.83
CA VAL A 49 19.61 -17.47 24.57
C VAL A 49 18.57 -16.36 24.58
N VAL A 50 18.41 -15.66 23.45
CA VAL A 50 17.28 -14.75 23.23
C VAL A 50 16.22 -15.54 22.48
N THR A 51 15.04 -15.65 23.06
CA THR A 51 13.88 -16.25 22.41
C THR A 51 13.08 -15.14 21.77
N HIS A 52 12.67 -15.34 20.52
CA HIS A 52 11.87 -14.39 19.75
C HIS A 52 10.50 -15.01 19.46
N THR A 53 9.47 -14.18 19.37
CA THR A 53 8.20 -14.62 18.80
C THR A 53 8.16 -14.47 17.29
N ILE A 54 9.04 -13.68 16.69
CA ILE A 54 9.20 -13.55 15.24
C ILE A 54 10.65 -13.88 14.91
N GLU A 55 10.89 -15.14 14.57
CA GLU A 55 12.26 -15.64 14.37
C GLU A 55 12.76 -15.43 12.93
N THR A 56 11.84 -15.29 11.98
CA THR A 56 12.19 -15.30 10.56
C THR A 56 11.41 -14.27 9.76
N GLN A 57 11.99 -13.90 8.61
CA GLN A 57 11.33 -13.06 7.62
C GLN A 57 9.99 -13.65 7.13
N ASP A 58 9.89 -14.96 6.97
CA ASP A 58 8.65 -15.61 6.53
C ASP A 58 7.55 -15.57 7.60
N GLU A 59 7.92 -15.64 8.87
CA GLU A 59 6.98 -15.45 9.97
C GLU A 59 6.46 -14.01 10.01
N CYS A 60 7.35 -13.02 9.90
CA CYS A 60 6.97 -11.61 9.76
C CYS A 60 6.03 -11.40 8.56
N ARG A 61 6.34 -12.00 7.39
CA ARG A 61 5.50 -11.95 6.19
C ARG A 61 4.10 -12.50 6.43
N SER A 62 4.01 -13.67 7.07
CA SER A 62 2.74 -14.33 7.37
C SER A 62 1.86 -13.44 8.25
N ARG A 63 2.44 -12.87 9.33
CA ARG A 63 1.74 -11.95 10.21
C ARG A 63 1.32 -10.66 9.51
N CYS A 64 2.18 -10.07 8.69
CA CYS A 64 1.84 -8.90 7.89
C CYS A 64 0.71 -9.15 6.90
N ARG A 65 0.65 -10.33 6.27
CA ARG A 65 -0.48 -10.69 5.39
C ARG A 65 -1.79 -10.74 6.16
N SER A 66 -1.77 -11.35 7.36
CA SER A 66 -2.93 -11.37 8.23
C SER A 66 -3.36 -9.96 8.65
N GLN A 67 -2.40 -9.11 9.05
CA GLN A 67 -2.68 -7.73 9.46
C GLN A 67 -3.29 -6.90 8.33
N CYS A 68 -2.71 -6.95 7.12
CA CYS A 68 -3.28 -6.24 5.97
C CYS A 68 -4.69 -6.73 5.64
N SER A 69 -4.94 -8.04 5.76
CA SER A 69 -6.28 -8.61 5.54
C SER A 69 -7.30 -8.15 6.57
N THR A 70 -6.91 -7.97 7.84
CA THR A 70 -7.80 -7.43 8.89
C THR A 70 -8.19 -5.98 8.62
N GLU A 71 -7.31 -5.23 7.95
CA GLU A 71 -7.52 -3.82 7.59
C GLU A 71 -8.20 -3.65 6.21
N ASP A 72 -8.67 -4.74 5.60
CA ASP A 72 -9.21 -4.78 4.24
C ASP A 72 -8.27 -4.18 3.17
N MET A 73 -6.95 -4.34 3.37
CA MET A 73 -5.90 -3.87 2.46
C MET A 73 -5.13 -5.03 1.83
N GLY A 74 -4.58 -4.81 0.63
CA GLY A 74 -3.70 -5.77 -0.03
C GLY A 74 -2.30 -5.77 0.56
N TYR A 75 -1.72 -6.95 0.76
CA TYR A 75 -0.31 -7.08 1.12
C TYR A 75 0.59 -6.49 0.03
N SER A 76 1.57 -5.66 0.43
CA SER A 76 2.58 -5.10 -0.49
C SER A 76 3.96 -5.69 -0.26
N LYS A 77 4.56 -5.43 0.91
CA LYS A 77 5.92 -5.87 1.26
C LYS A 77 6.11 -5.89 2.78
N ILE A 78 7.24 -6.43 3.21
CA ILE A 78 7.71 -6.34 4.59
C ILE A 78 9.10 -5.72 4.65
N ASP A 79 9.44 -5.17 5.79
CA ASP A 79 10.81 -4.94 6.25
C ASP A 79 11.03 -5.78 7.50
N PHE A 80 12.12 -6.52 7.55
CA PHE A 80 12.45 -7.40 8.68
C PHE A 80 13.90 -7.19 9.04
N GLU A 81 14.14 -6.79 10.29
CA GLU A 81 15.48 -6.55 10.83
C GLU A 81 15.72 -7.51 11.99
N GLU A 82 16.74 -8.36 11.83
CA GLU A 82 17.19 -9.27 12.88
C GLU A 82 18.10 -8.52 13.85
N ALA A 83 17.79 -8.60 15.14
CA ALA A 83 18.60 -8.00 16.18
C ALA A 83 19.53 -9.06 16.80
N GLU A 84 20.85 -8.85 16.75
CA GLU A 84 21.81 -9.72 17.47
C GLU A 84 21.60 -9.68 18.99
N ILE A 85 21.10 -8.55 19.50
CA ILE A 85 20.80 -8.31 20.90
C ILE A 85 19.50 -7.52 20.97
N GLY A 86 18.39 -8.15 21.39
CA GLY A 86 17.10 -7.47 21.52
C GLY A 86 15.98 -8.25 20.85
N CYS A 87 14.92 -7.54 20.45
CA CYS A 87 13.80 -8.12 19.71
C CYS A 87 13.97 -7.79 18.23
N ASN A 88 13.45 -8.66 17.36
CA ASN A 88 13.47 -8.39 15.93
C ASN A 88 12.43 -7.33 15.57
N GLU A 89 12.66 -6.57 14.51
CA GLU A 89 11.69 -5.59 14.02
C GLU A 89 10.97 -6.12 12.79
N CYS A 90 9.64 -6.04 12.79
CA CYS A 90 8.80 -6.46 11.68
C CYS A 90 7.90 -5.29 11.25
N THR A 91 8.15 -4.74 10.07
CA THR A 91 7.35 -3.67 9.48
C THR A 91 6.55 -4.21 8.29
N CYS A 92 5.25 -3.96 8.29
CA CYS A 92 4.31 -4.32 7.23
C CYS A 92 3.93 -3.10 6.38
N PHE A 93 3.78 -3.33 5.07
CA PHE A 93 3.22 -2.34 4.16
C PHE A 93 2.00 -2.91 3.44
N CYS A 94 0.86 -2.25 3.58
CA CYS A 94 -0.44 -2.64 3.01
C CYS A 94 -0.92 -1.57 2.02
N ARG A 95 -1.61 -1.94 0.93
CA ARG A 95 -2.02 -1.04 -0.17
C ARG A 95 -3.33 -1.46 -0.85
#